data_AF-A0A090RP21-F1
#
_entry.id   AF-A0A090RP21-F1
#
_cell.length_a   1.000
_cell.length_b   1.000
_cell.length_c   1.000
_cell.angle_alpha   90.00
_cell.angle_beta   90.00
_cell.angle_gamma   90.00
#
_symmetry.space_group_name_H-M   'P 1'
#
loop_
_entity.id
_entity.type
_entity.pdbx_description
1 polymer ?
#
loop_
_entity_poly.entity_id
_entity_poly.type
_entity_poly.pdbx_seq_one_letter_code
_entity_poly.pdbx_strand_id
1 'polypeptide(L)'
;MASLRPVDAELFRQNGFNVVERGDFDSVFKRLTDGEFDFVCFGANEALEVFESRVANQYPISLVGGVMIEYPFPLVFYINADNPELAQRLQTGCEIVLASGEYEALYQRYFSEIENTLHLAQRERLLLENPFI
;
A
#
# COMPACT_ATOMS: atom_id res chain seq x y z
N MET A 1 3.68 20.65 16.56
CA MET A 1 2.60 20.09 15.72
C MET A 1 3.20 18.98 14.89
N ALA A 2 2.93 17.72 15.22
CA ALA A 2 3.26 16.60 14.34
C ALA A 2 2.13 16.51 13.30
N SER A 3 2.42 16.90 12.07
CA SER A 3 1.57 16.54 10.93
C SER A 3 1.86 15.05 10.69
N LEU A 4 0.85 14.20 10.91
CA LEU A 4 0.84 12.84 10.38
C LEU A 4 0.75 12.97 8.86
N ARG A 5 1.90 13.17 8.21
CA ARG A 5 2.00 13.03 6.76
C ARG A 5 1.80 11.56 6.44
N PRO A 6 1.07 11.20 5.38
CA PRO A 6 1.14 9.84 4.85
C PRO A 6 2.62 9.52 4.63
N VAL A 7 3.09 8.38 5.14
CA VAL A 7 4.52 7.99 5.07
C VAL A 7 5.01 8.02 3.62
N ASP A 8 4.12 7.73 2.68
CA ASP A 8 4.42 7.67 1.25
C ASP A 8 4.50 9.05 0.57
N ALA A 9 3.95 10.11 1.15
CA ALA A 9 3.87 11.42 0.47
C ALA A 9 5.26 11.97 0.10
N GLU A 10 6.25 11.77 0.98
CA GLU A 10 7.63 12.18 0.71
C GLU A 10 8.33 11.23 -0.28
N LEU A 11 8.06 9.92 -0.18
CA LEU A 11 8.56 8.93 -1.13
C LEU A 11 8.14 9.28 -2.56
N PHE A 12 6.86 9.58 -2.78
CA PHE A 12 6.36 9.99 -4.10
C PHE A 12 7.01 11.28 -4.60
N ARG A 13 7.22 12.29 -3.73
CA ARG A 13 7.91 13.53 -4.13
C ARG A 13 9.34 13.30 -4.57
N GLN A 14 10.08 12.46 -3.84
CA GLN A 14 11.47 12.15 -4.18
C GLN A 14 11.58 11.36 -5.49
N ASN A 15 10.52 10.65 -5.86
CA ASN A 15 10.40 9.99 -7.16
C ASN A 15 9.79 10.89 -8.25
N GLY A 16 9.73 12.21 -8.04
CA GLY A 16 9.36 13.19 -9.06
C GLY A 16 7.85 13.44 -9.22
N PHE A 17 7.01 12.90 -8.34
CA PHE A 17 5.57 13.16 -8.38
C PHE A 17 5.21 14.48 -7.69
N ASN A 18 4.20 15.16 -8.22
CA ASN A 18 3.56 16.29 -7.55
C ASN A 18 2.51 15.75 -6.56
N VAL A 19 2.78 15.86 -5.27
CA VAL A 19 1.91 15.28 -4.22
C VAL A 19 1.05 16.34 -3.53
N VAL A 20 -0.27 16.15 -3.59
CA VAL A 20 -1.28 17.00 -2.94
C VAL A 20 -1.71 16.38 -1.60
N GLU A 21 -1.23 16.95 -0.48
CA GLU A 21 -1.59 16.53 0.88
C GLU A 21 -2.71 17.41 1.46
N ARG A 22 -3.94 17.24 0.96
CA ARG A 22 -5.12 17.95 1.50
C ARG A 22 -6.29 16.99 1.59
N GLY A 23 -7.31 17.37 2.36
CA GLY A 23 -8.54 16.62 2.52
C GLY A 23 -8.40 15.39 3.40
N ASP A 24 -9.48 14.61 3.42
CA ASP A 24 -9.59 13.31 4.07
C ASP A 24 -10.01 12.23 3.05
N PHE A 25 -10.12 10.99 3.52
CA PHE A 25 -10.53 9.85 2.72
C PHE A 25 -11.89 10.04 2.04
N ASP A 26 -12.85 10.70 2.69
CA ASP A 26 -14.19 10.90 2.13
C ASP A 26 -14.19 11.93 1.00
N SER A 27 -13.36 12.95 1.10
CA SER A 27 -13.23 14.01 0.10
C SER A 27 -12.34 13.64 -1.11
N VAL A 28 -11.49 12.62 -0.99
CA VAL A 28 -10.41 12.37 -1.96
C VAL A 28 -10.93 12.06 -3.37
N PHE A 29 -11.98 11.25 -3.49
CA PHE A 29 -12.55 10.87 -4.80
C PHE A 29 -13.29 12.01 -5.47
N LYS A 30 -13.96 12.86 -4.67
CA LYS A 30 -14.55 14.09 -5.20
C LYS A 30 -13.46 14.99 -5.78
N ARG A 31 -12.34 15.16 -5.07
CA ARG A 31 -11.25 16.05 -5.49
C ARG A 31 -10.47 15.51 -6.69
N LEU A 32 -10.36 14.19 -6.81
CA LEU A 32 -9.92 13.51 -8.04
C LEU A 32 -10.86 13.83 -9.21
N THR A 33 -12.18 13.72 -8.98
CA THR A 33 -13.20 14.06 -10.00
C THR A 33 -13.14 15.54 -10.40
N ASP A 34 -12.85 16.43 -9.44
CA ASP A 34 -12.71 17.87 -9.67
C ASP A 34 -11.37 18.24 -10.36
N GLY A 35 -10.48 17.26 -10.59
CA GLY A 35 -9.23 17.45 -11.33
C GLY A 35 -8.09 18.07 -10.51
N GLU A 36 -8.12 17.96 -9.18
CA GLU A 36 -7.04 18.48 -8.32
C GLU A 36 -5.73 17.66 -8.43
N PHE A 37 -5.82 16.41 -8.87
CA PHE A 37 -4.73 15.48 -9.13
C PHE A 37 -5.23 14.36 -10.06
N ASP A 38 -4.31 13.64 -10.71
CA ASP A 38 -4.66 12.69 -11.77
C ASP A 38 -4.97 11.27 -11.29
N PHE A 39 -4.48 10.90 -10.09
CA PHE A 39 -4.70 9.57 -9.51
C PHE A 39 -4.56 9.57 -7.99
N VAL A 40 -5.06 8.50 -7.37
CA VAL A 40 -4.80 8.12 -5.97
C VAL A 40 -4.32 6.68 -5.93
N CYS A 41 -3.43 6.38 -4.99
CA CYS A 41 -2.90 5.03 -4.80
C CYS A 41 -3.40 4.43 -3.50
N PHE A 42 -3.65 3.13 -3.54
CA PHE A 42 -3.94 2.28 -2.40
C PHE A 42 -3.10 1.01 -2.51
N GLY A 43 -2.93 0.26 -1.42
CA GLY A 43 -2.29 -1.04 -1.48
C GLY A 43 -3.00 -1.96 -2.47
N ALA A 44 -2.27 -2.84 -3.15
CA ALA A 44 -2.87 -3.79 -4.10
C ALA A 44 -3.94 -4.68 -3.43
N ASN A 45 -3.78 -4.93 -2.13
CA ASN A 45 -4.74 -5.65 -1.29
C ASN A 45 -6.00 -4.84 -0.90
N GLU A 46 -6.04 -3.53 -1.17
CA GLU A 46 -7.13 -2.63 -0.77
C GLU A 46 -7.83 -2.00 -1.98
N ALA A 47 -7.09 -1.77 -3.07
CA ALA A 47 -7.52 -0.96 -4.20
C ALA A 47 -8.86 -1.40 -4.81
N LEU A 48 -9.09 -2.72 -4.93
CA LEU A 48 -10.35 -3.25 -5.46
C LEU A 48 -11.53 -2.97 -4.52
N GLU A 49 -11.39 -3.29 -3.23
CA GLU A 49 -12.46 -3.09 -2.24
C GLU A 49 -12.80 -1.60 -2.10
N VAL A 50 -11.78 -0.74 -2.05
CA VAL A 50 -11.97 0.72 -2.02
C VAL A 50 -12.73 1.19 -3.27
N PHE A 51 -12.33 0.71 -4.45
CA PHE A 51 -13.00 1.08 -5.69
C PHE A 51 -14.46 0.64 -5.72
N GLU A 52 -14.75 -0.62 -5.41
CA GLU A 52 -16.10 -1.19 -5.46
C GLU A 52 -17.03 -0.55 -4.43
N SER A 53 -16.55 -0.34 -3.21
CA SER A 53 -17.39 0.14 -2.10
C SER A 53 -17.56 1.67 -2.09
N ARG A 54 -16.58 2.44 -2.57
CA ARG A 54 -16.58 3.91 -2.45
C ARG A 54 -16.65 4.65 -3.79
N VAL A 55 -16.22 4.03 -4.89
CA VAL A 55 -15.95 4.75 -6.14
C VAL A 55 -16.91 4.38 -7.26
N ALA A 56 -17.03 3.08 -7.57
CA ALA A 56 -17.63 2.57 -8.81
C ALA A 56 -19.05 3.10 -9.12
N ASN A 57 -19.84 3.39 -8.08
CA ASN A 57 -21.23 3.86 -8.21
C ASN A 57 -21.41 5.35 -7.84
N GLN A 58 -20.35 6.04 -7.42
CA GLN A 58 -20.43 7.40 -6.85
C GLN A 58 -19.67 8.44 -7.68
N TYR A 59 -18.60 8.03 -8.37
CA TYR A 59 -17.71 8.93 -9.07
C TYR A 59 -17.37 8.43 -10.48
N PRO A 60 -17.15 9.32 -11.46
CA PRO A 60 -16.71 8.94 -12.80
C PRO A 60 -15.20 8.62 -12.83
N ILE A 61 -14.75 7.75 -11.93
CA ILE A 61 -13.35 7.33 -11.76
C ILE A 61 -13.25 5.87 -12.17
N SER A 62 -12.11 5.49 -12.74
CA SER A 62 -11.81 4.10 -13.12
C SER A 62 -10.64 3.56 -12.30
N LEU A 63 -10.68 2.26 -12.01
CA LEU A 63 -9.51 1.56 -11.51
C LEU A 63 -8.48 1.42 -12.64
N VAL A 64 -7.26 1.95 -12.43
CA VAL A 64 -6.21 1.91 -13.45
C VAL A 64 -5.73 0.48 -13.66
N GLY A 65 -5.75 0.03 -14.91
CA GLY A 65 -5.19 -1.25 -15.36
C GLY A 65 -3.86 -1.09 -16.10
N GLY A 66 -3.14 -2.18 -16.30
CA GLY A 66 -1.93 -2.22 -17.13
C GLY A 66 -0.66 -1.65 -16.49
N VAL A 67 -0.77 -0.87 -15.41
CA VAL A 67 0.37 -0.31 -14.67
C VAL A 67 0.15 -0.42 -13.17
N MET A 68 1.24 -0.53 -12.41
CA MET A 68 1.26 -0.41 -10.96
C MET A 68 2.51 0.33 -10.47
N ILE A 69 2.36 0.97 -9.33
CA ILE A 69 3.47 1.57 -8.60
C ILE A 69 3.97 0.54 -7.60
N GLU A 70 5.29 0.35 -7.53
CA GLU A 70 5.91 -0.59 -6.61
C GLU A 70 7.12 0.04 -5.95
N TYR A 71 7.23 -0.13 -4.63
CA TYR A 71 8.38 0.27 -3.85
C TYR A 71 8.55 -0.65 -2.65
N PRO A 72 9.78 -0.85 -2.16
CA PRO A 72 9.97 -1.64 -0.95
C PRO A 72 9.41 -0.86 0.24
N PHE A 73 8.49 -1.47 0.98
CA PHE A 73 7.87 -0.90 2.16
C PHE A 73 7.93 -1.94 3.30
N PRO A 74 8.81 -1.76 4.31
CA PRO A 74 9.01 -2.77 5.34
C PRO A 74 7.78 -2.85 6.26
N LEU A 75 7.08 -3.99 6.22
CA LEU A 75 6.05 -4.31 7.20
C LEU A 75 6.69 -4.90 8.45
N VAL A 76 6.66 -4.15 9.55
CA VAL A 76 7.36 -4.49 10.80
C VAL A 76 6.44 -4.46 12.00
N PHE A 77 6.79 -5.23 13.03
CA PHE A 77 6.18 -5.10 14.35
C PHE A 77 6.87 -3.99 15.15
N TYR A 78 6.11 -3.00 15.60
CA TYR A 78 6.59 -2.00 16.56
C TYR A 78 6.47 -2.55 17.98
N ILE A 79 7.58 -2.52 18.72
CA ILE A 79 7.67 -3.10 20.06
C ILE A 79 8.21 -2.04 21.02
N ASN A 80 7.74 -2.06 22.27
CA ASN A 80 8.27 -1.21 23.32
C ASN A 80 9.76 -1.56 23.57
N ALA A 81 10.63 -0.55 23.55
CA ALA A 81 12.07 -0.70 23.79
C ALA A 81 12.40 -1.35 25.14
N ASP A 82 11.53 -1.20 26.15
CA ASP A 82 11.70 -1.80 27.48
C ASP A 82 11.35 -3.30 27.51
N ASN A 83 10.96 -3.90 26.37
CA ASN A 83 10.61 -5.32 26.28
C ASN A 83 11.43 -6.06 25.18
N PRO A 84 12.75 -6.17 25.35
CA PRO A 84 13.63 -6.82 24.38
C PRO A 84 13.33 -8.32 24.24
N GLU A 85 12.83 -8.97 25.29
CA GLU A 85 12.46 -10.39 25.24
C GLU A 85 11.30 -10.63 24.28
N LEU A 86 10.30 -9.74 24.23
CA LEU A 86 9.20 -9.83 23.26
C LEU A 86 9.72 -9.66 21.83
N ALA A 87 10.64 -8.72 21.61
CA ALA A 87 11.27 -8.52 20.30
C ALA A 87 11.97 -9.79 19.83
N GLN A 88 12.78 -10.40 20.69
CA GLN A 88 13.48 -11.63 20.36
C GLN A 88 12.50 -12.78 20.07
N ARG A 89 11.44 -12.92 20.88
CA ARG A 89 10.43 -13.98 20.67
C ARG A 89 9.67 -13.81 19.35
N LEU A 90 9.29 -12.58 18.99
CA LEU A 90 8.63 -12.30 17.72
C LEU A 90 9.58 -12.56 16.54
N GLN A 91 10.83 -12.10 16.63
CA GLN A 91 11.82 -12.34 15.60
C GLN A 91 12.04 -13.84 15.35
N THR A 92 12.30 -14.62 16.40
CA THR A 92 12.46 -16.07 16.28
C THR A 92 11.19 -16.74 15.71
N GLY A 93 10.00 -16.31 16.12
CA GLY A 93 8.75 -16.81 15.57
C GLY A 93 8.61 -16.54 14.07
N CYS A 94 8.91 -15.32 13.62
CA CYS A 94 8.91 -14.96 12.21
C CYS A 94 9.93 -15.79 11.41
N GLU A 95 11.15 -15.96 11.92
CA GLU A 95 12.19 -16.78 11.28
C GLU A 95 11.73 -18.24 11.10
N ILE A 96 11.07 -18.81 12.11
CA ILE A 96 10.50 -20.17 12.04
C ILE A 96 9.41 -20.27 10.97
N VAL A 97 8.46 -19.32 10.95
CA VAL A 97 7.33 -19.32 10.00
C VAL A 97 7.78 -19.09 8.56
N LEU A 98 8.83 -18.30 8.35
CA LEU A 98 9.45 -18.12 7.04
C LEU A 98 10.18 -19.39 6.60
N ALA A 99 10.96 -20.02 7.49
CA ALA A 99 11.72 -21.22 7.18
C ALA A 99 10.83 -22.46 6.94
N SER A 100 9.65 -22.54 7.57
CA SER A 100 8.72 -23.66 7.41
C SER A 100 7.90 -23.59 6.11
N GLY A 101 7.84 -22.43 5.45
CA GLY A 101 6.97 -22.18 4.30
C GLY A 101 5.52 -21.87 4.66
N GLU A 102 5.17 -21.83 5.96
CA GLU A 102 3.82 -21.46 6.41
C GLU A 102 3.47 -20.02 6.04
N TYR A 103 4.46 -19.12 6.01
CA TYR A 103 4.25 -17.76 5.50
C TYR A 103 3.72 -17.77 4.06
N GLU A 104 4.36 -18.52 3.17
CA GLU A 104 3.96 -18.59 1.76
C GLU A 104 2.54 -19.17 1.64
N ALA A 105 2.22 -20.22 2.40
CA ALA A 105 0.88 -20.78 2.42
C ALA A 105 -0.19 -19.78 2.89
N LEU A 106 0.12 -18.98 3.92
CA LEU A 106 -0.74 -17.89 4.38
C LEU A 106 -0.88 -16.80 3.32
N TYR A 107 0.23 -16.38 2.72
CA TYR A 107 0.23 -15.36 1.68
C TYR A 107 -0.66 -15.78 0.51
N GLN A 108 -0.44 -16.98 -0.03
CA GLN A 108 -1.24 -17.53 -1.12
C GLN A 108 -2.72 -17.63 -0.75
N ARG A 109 -3.04 -18.03 0.48
CA ARG A 109 -4.42 -18.15 0.95
C ARG A 109 -5.16 -16.80 0.95
N TYR A 110 -4.49 -15.70 1.27
CA TYR A 110 -5.15 -14.40 1.45
C TYR A 110 -4.97 -13.45 0.25
N PHE A 111 -3.89 -13.57 -0.52
CA PHE A 111 -3.55 -12.59 -1.56
C PHE A 111 -3.61 -13.12 -2.99
N SER A 112 -3.54 -14.44 -3.22
CA SER A 112 -3.53 -14.97 -4.60
C SER A 112 -4.79 -14.60 -5.40
N GLU A 113 -5.96 -14.56 -4.76
CA GLU A 113 -7.22 -14.20 -5.42
C GLU A 113 -7.22 -12.75 -5.91
N ILE A 114 -6.79 -11.81 -5.05
CA ILE A 114 -6.74 -10.39 -5.40
C ILE A 114 -5.65 -10.10 -6.44
N GLU A 115 -4.49 -10.75 -6.34
CA GLU A 115 -3.40 -10.63 -7.33
C GLU A 115 -3.86 -11.06 -8.74
N ASN A 116 -4.58 -12.18 -8.81
CA ASN A 116 -5.13 -12.70 -10.06
C ASN A 116 -6.23 -11.79 -10.60
N THR A 117 -7.13 -11.32 -9.73
CA THR A 117 -8.24 -10.42 -10.10
C THR A 117 -7.73 -9.08 -10.65
N LEU A 118 -6.66 -8.53 -10.06
CA LEU A 118 -6.04 -7.29 -10.51
C LEU A 118 -5.01 -7.48 -11.64
N HIS A 119 -4.76 -8.73 -12.04
CA HIS A 119 -3.76 -9.11 -13.04
C HIS A 119 -2.36 -8.52 -12.75
N LEU A 120 -1.92 -8.50 -11.49
CA LEU A 120 -0.72 -7.77 -11.07
C LEU A 120 0.54 -8.21 -11.82
N ALA A 121 0.69 -9.51 -12.07
CA ALA A 121 1.83 -10.07 -12.80
C ALA A 121 1.95 -9.57 -14.26
N GLN A 122 0.89 -8.99 -14.82
CA GLN A 122 0.86 -8.48 -16.19
C GLN A 122 1.02 -6.96 -16.26
N ARG A 123 1.05 -6.26 -15.12
CA ARG A 123 1.16 -4.80 -15.07
C ARG A 123 2.60 -4.36 -15.29
N GLU A 124 2.77 -3.27 -16.02
CA GLU A 124 4.01 -2.52 -16.04
C GLU A 124 4.32 -1.99 -14.64
N ARG A 125 5.58 -2.16 -14.20
CA ARG A 125 6.04 -1.81 -12.86
C ARG A 125 6.75 -0.46 -12.89
N LEU A 126 6.13 0.56 -12.30
CA LEU A 126 6.78 1.82 -11.99
C LEU A 126 7.46 1.70 -10.63
N LEU A 127 8.76 1.40 -10.67
CA LEU A 127 9.57 1.23 -9.48
C LEU A 127 9.92 2.57 -8.87
N LEU A 128 9.55 2.78 -7.60
CA LEU A 128 9.94 3.95 -6.83
C LEU A 128 11.04 3.58 -5.84
N GLU A 129 12.01 4.48 -5.68
CA GLU A 129 13.01 4.39 -4.63
C GLU A 129 12.37 4.78 -3.30
N ASN A 130 12.55 3.95 -2.27
CA ASN A 130 12.18 4.33 -0.91
C ASN A 130 13.42 4.93 -0.22
N PRO A 131 13.49 6.26 -0.01
CA PRO A 131 14.67 6.94 0.52
C PRO A 131 14.91 6.69 2.02
N PHE A 132 14.01 5.97 2.69
CA PHE A 132 14.05 5.73 4.12
C PHE A 132 14.68 4.37 4.48
N ILE A 133 15.14 3.60 3.49
CA ILE A 133 15.74 2.28 3.64
C ILE A 133 16.99 2.12 2.76
#